data_AF-A0AAN9XKT3-F1
#
_entry.id   AF-A0AAN9XKT3-F1
#
_cell.length_a   1.000
_cell.length_b   1.000
_cell.length_c   1.000
_cell.angle_alpha   90.00
_cell.angle_beta   90.00
_cell.angle_gamma   90.00
#
_symmetry.space_group_name_H-M   'P 1'
#
loop_
_entity.id
_entity.type
_entity.pdbx_description
1 polymer ?
#
loop_
_entity_poly.entity_id
_entity_poly.type
_entity_poly.pdbx_seq_one_letter_code
_entity_poly.pdbx_strand_id
1 'polypeptide(L)'
;MTLLSFALGGGGFVLIGAHEALFPSKSKKPLFSIALAIFAIFFVLNSAWSLFDAHAKNDAVGTALQLQFLPIAFIFLLHSLLPLLPFPLPSPLLSLVAAFAFAEEFLLFYLQRKDPTGVENRYYDLLLVPIALCVFCTLLDLKSPHSGVPQLGRAVGLILHGSWLLQMGLSLFSGWVAQGCTLHSLSRGNYTLRCKDHPEYHRARAIATLQFNCHLALLLLFLVSGFSVISARNGRATPLESVSTGYAPIGAELQPFQNSSNFTLDSDDDETKGDDNAASKKVDVVGHNVNGNGLVPHTFQ
;
A
#
# COMPACT_ATOMS: atom_id res chain seq x y z
N MET A 1 7.86 -16.72 -24.95
CA MET A 1 6.70 -17.23 -24.17
C MET A 1 6.78 -16.88 -22.69
N THR A 2 7.96 -16.90 -22.04
CA THR A 2 8.11 -16.47 -20.63
C THR A 2 7.68 -15.03 -20.39
N LEU A 3 8.11 -14.07 -21.23
CA LEU A 3 7.67 -12.67 -21.14
C LEU A 3 6.14 -12.52 -21.19
N LEU A 4 5.46 -13.31 -22.02
CA LEU A 4 4.01 -13.30 -22.11
C LEU A 4 3.38 -13.76 -20.78
N SER A 5 3.92 -14.80 -20.14
CA SER A 5 3.45 -15.24 -18.83
C SER A 5 3.65 -14.16 -17.76
N PHE A 6 4.78 -13.45 -17.78
CA PHE A 6 5.03 -12.29 -16.89
C PHE A 6 4.05 -11.14 -17.16
N ALA A 7 3.77 -10.85 -18.44
CA ALA A 7 2.85 -9.79 -18.81
C ALA A 7 1.39 -10.11 -18.45
N LEU A 8 0.94 -11.34 -18.72
CA LEU A 8 -0.40 -11.81 -18.38
C LEU A 8 -0.59 -11.90 -16.85
N GLY A 9 0.39 -12.48 -16.15
CA GLY A 9 0.38 -12.55 -14.68
C GLY A 9 0.40 -11.16 -14.04
N GLY A 10 1.33 -10.30 -14.48
CA GLY A 10 1.46 -8.94 -13.96
C GLY A 10 0.23 -8.08 -14.23
N GLY A 11 -0.27 -8.11 -15.46
CA GLY A 11 -1.49 -7.42 -15.85
C GLY A 11 -2.72 -7.89 -15.07
N GLY A 12 -2.86 -9.21 -14.86
CA GLY A 12 -3.99 -9.74 -14.10
C GLY A 12 -3.96 -9.33 -12.63
N PHE A 13 -2.80 -9.35 -11.96
CA PHE A 13 -2.67 -8.85 -10.58
C PHE A 13 -3.02 -7.35 -10.49
N VAL A 14 -2.58 -6.54 -11.46
CA VAL A 14 -2.94 -5.12 -11.52
C VAL A 14 -4.45 -4.92 -11.70
N LEU A 15 -5.08 -5.69 -12.58
CA LEU A 15 -6.53 -5.62 -12.81
C LEU A 15 -7.33 -6.05 -11.58
N ILE A 16 -6.90 -7.12 -10.89
CA ILE A 16 -7.52 -7.60 -9.66
C ILE A 16 -7.40 -6.53 -8.56
N GLY A 17 -6.20 -5.98 -8.36
CA GLY A 17 -5.96 -4.91 -7.39
C GLY A 17 -6.76 -3.64 -7.71
N ALA A 18 -6.82 -3.23 -8.98
CA ALA A 18 -7.61 -2.07 -9.40
C ALA A 18 -9.12 -2.29 -9.16
N HIS A 19 -9.63 -3.47 -9.49
CA HIS A 19 -11.02 -3.82 -9.20
C HIS A 19 -11.30 -3.79 -7.69
N GLU A 20 -10.40 -4.33 -6.87
CA GLU A 20 -10.55 -4.33 -5.41
C GLU A 20 -10.49 -2.91 -4.81
N ALA A 21 -9.65 -2.02 -5.35
CA ALA A 21 -9.58 -0.63 -4.94
C ALA A 21 -10.84 0.17 -5.32
N LEU A 22 -11.40 -0.07 -6.52
CA LEU A 22 -12.57 0.64 -7.03
C LEU A 22 -13.89 0.12 -6.45
N PHE A 23 -13.97 -1.17 -6.14
CA PHE A 23 -15.18 -1.84 -5.66
C PHE A 23 -14.91 -2.55 -4.33
N PRO A 24 -14.80 -1.82 -3.21
CA PRO A 24 -14.60 -2.41 -1.88
C PRO A 24 -15.83 -3.18 -1.35
N SER A 25 -16.81 -3.48 -2.20
CA SER A 25 -18.03 -4.19 -1.81
C SER A 25 -17.71 -5.56 -1.24
N LYS A 26 -18.19 -5.84 -0.02
CA LYS A 26 -18.05 -7.13 0.67
C LYS A 26 -18.70 -8.29 -0.09
N SER A 27 -19.60 -8.01 -1.03
CA SER A 27 -20.19 -9.00 -1.92
C SER A 27 -19.41 -9.06 -3.24
N LYS A 28 -18.49 -10.03 -3.37
CA LYS A 28 -17.85 -10.32 -4.65
C LYS A 28 -18.94 -10.69 -5.66
N LYS A 29 -19.04 -9.94 -6.76
CA LYS A 29 -19.95 -10.28 -7.86
C LYS A 29 -19.53 -11.62 -8.46
N PRO A 30 -20.46 -12.51 -8.88
CA PRO A 30 -20.12 -13.81 -9.45
C PRO A 30 -19.19 -13.68 -10.66
N LEU A 31 -19.36 -12.61 -11.45
CA LEU A 31 -18.51 -12.31 -12.62
C LEU A 31 -17.05 -12.05 -12.24
N PHE A 32 -16.78 -11.39 -11.11
CA PHE A 32 -15.41 -11.16 -10.63
C PHE A 32 -14.75 -12.46 -10.19
N SER A 33 -15.48 -13.31 -9.47
CA SER A 33 -14.97 -14.61 -9.04
C SER A 33 -14.72 -15.56 -10.23
N ILE A 34 -15.55 -15.50 -11.28
CA ILE A 34 -15.30 -16.21 -12.55
C ILE A 34 -14.02 -15.70 -13.22
N ALA A 35 -13.83 -14.38 -13.31
CA ALA A 35 -12.61 -13.81 -13.89
C ALA A 35 -11.36 -14.21 -13.10
N LEU A 36 -11.45 -14.22 -11.76
CA LEU A 36 -10.38 -14.69 -10.88
C LEU A 36 -10.08 -16.19 -11.07
N ALA A 37 -11.11 -17.01 -11.28
CA ALA A 37 -10.95 -18.43 -11.56
C ALA A 37 -10.26 -18.68 -12.90
N ILE A 38 -10.66 -17.95 -13.95
CA ILE A 38 -9.99 -18.02 -15.26
C ILE A 38 -8.51 -17.63 -15.13
N PHE A 39 -8.21 -16.57 -14.37
CA PHE A 39 -6.85 -16.15 -14.10
C PHE A 39 -6.05 -17.20 -13.32
N ALA A 40 -6.62 -17.81 -12.29
CA ALA A 40 -5.96 -18.88 -11.53
C ALA A 40 -5.74 -20.15 -12.39
N ILE A 41 -6.70 -20.53 -13.24
CA ILE A 41 -6.56 -21.62 -14.21
C ILE A 41 -5.39 -21.36 -15.15
N PHE A 42 -5.22 -20.12 -15.62
CA PHE A 42 -4.07 -19.75 -16.45
C PHE A 42 -2.74 -20.03 -15.74
N PHE A 43 -2.61 -19.72 -14.44
CA PHE A 43 -1.41 -20.05 -13.67
C PHE A 43 -1.19 -21.57 -13.53
N VAL A 44 -2.25 -22.33 -13.26
CA VAL A 44 -2.17 -23.79 -13.18
C VAL A 44 -1.71 -24.39 -14.51
N LEU A 45 -2.31 -23.96 -15.64
CA LEU A 45 -1.93 -24.43 -16.97
C LEU A 45 -0.50 -24.01 -17.34
N ASN A 46 -0.11 -22.77 -17.02
CA ASN A 46 1.24 -22.28 -17.26
C ASN A 46 2.28 -23.09 -16.46
N SER A 47 1.99 -23.39 -15.19
CA SER A 47 2.85 -24.21 -14.34
C SER A 47 2.92 -25.66 -14.84
N ALA A 48 1.78 -26.27 -15.19
CA ALA A 48 1.73 -27.62 -15.74
C ALA A 48 2.54 -27.73 -17.04
N TRP A 49 2.40 -26.79 -17.97
CA TRP A 49 3.23 -26.75 -19.17
C TRP A 49 4.71 -26.58 -18.80
N SER A 50 5.03 -25.67 -17.90
CA SER A 50 6.42 -25.47 -17.46
C SER A 50 7.03 -26.74 -16.85
N LEU A 51 6.24 -27.52 -16.12
CA LEU A 51 6.63 -28.81 -15.56
C LEU A 51 6.94 -29.83 -16.66
N PHE A 52 6.07 -29.94 -17.68
CA PHE A 52 6.31 -30.81 -18.82
C PHE A 52 7.56 -30.40 -19.62
N ASP A 53 7.80 -29.10 -19.81
CA ASP A 53 9.01 -28.59 -20.49
C ASP A 53 10.28 -28.92 -19.68
N ALA A 54 10.25 -28.75 -18.36
CA ALA A 54 11.36 -29.11 -17.48
C ALA A 54 11.64 -30.61 -17.48
N HIS A 55 10.60 -31.43 -17.41
CA HIS A 55 10.71 -32.88 -17.45
C HIS A 55 11.26 -33.37 -18.80
N ALA A 56 10.74 -32.85 -19.91
CA ALA A 56 11.23 -33.19 -21.26
C ALA A 56 12.72 -32.84 -21.48
N LYS A 57 13.22 -31.81 -20.80
CA LYS A 57 14.62 -31.38 -20.84
C LYS A 57 15.50 -32.04 -19.77
N ASN A 58 14.96 -32.97 -18.97
CA ASN A 58 15.63 -33.59 -17.82
C ASN A 58 16.18 -32.57 -16.80
N ASP A 59 15.50 -31.43 -16.63
CA ASP A 59 15.84 -30.42 -15.64
C ASP A 59 15.15 -30.72 -14.31
N ALA A 60 15.86 -31.44 -13.43
CA ALA A 60 15.36 -31.79 -12.10
C ALA A 60 15.05 -30.55 -11.24
N VAL A 61 15.84 -29.49 -11.37
CA VAL A 61 15.70 -28.24 -10.60
C VAL A 61 14.49 -27.44 -11.09
N GLY A 62 14.28 -27.38 -12.40
CA GLY A 62 13.09 -26.80 -13.02
C GLY A 62 11.82 -27.57 -12.64
N THR A 63 11.89 -28.91 -12.66
CA THR A 63 10.77 -29.79 -12.31
C THR A 63 10.36 -29.61 -10.84
N ALA A 64 11.32 -29.66 -9.91
CA ALA A 64 11.07 -29.46 -8.49
C ALA A 64 10.47 -28.07 -8.19
N LEU A 65 10.94 -27.05 -8.92
CA LEU A 65 10.43 -25.69 -8.75
C LEU A 65 8.97 -25.57 -9.18
N GLN A 66 8.60 -26.11 -10.34
CA GLN A 66 7.21 -26.07 -10.81
C GLN A 66 6.28 -26.86 -9.89
N LEU A 67 6.77 -27.94 -9.28
CA LEU A 67 6.01 -28.70 -8.30
C LEU A 67 5.69 -27.90 -7.02
N GLN A 68 6.51 -26.90 -6.66
CA GLN A 68 6.24 -25.99 -5.54
C GLN A 68 5.25 -24.88 -5.92
N PHE A 69 5.29 -24.38 -7.15
CA PHE A 69 4.34 -23.36 -7.62
C PHE A 69 2.92 -23.89 -7.82
N LEU A 70 2.79 -25.18 -8.14
CA LEU A 70 1.51 -25.79 -8.49
C LEU A 70 0.50 -25.81 -7.30
N PRO A 71 0.86 -26.22 -6.07
CA PRO A 71 -0.01 -26.11 -4.89
C PRO A 71 -0.53 -24.69 -4.63
N ILE A 72 0.35 -23.69 -4.76
CA ILE A 72 0.00 -22.28 -4.53
C ILE A 72 -1.06 -21.84 -5.55
N ALA A 73 -0.84 -22.18 -6.83
CA ALA A 73 -1.82 -21.91 -7.88
C ALA A 73 -3.17 -22.60 -7.63
N PHE A 74 -3.15 -23.82 -7.09
CA PHE A 74 -4.38 -24.52 -6.67
C PHE A 74 -5.10 -23.84 -5.51
N ILE A 75 -4.38 -23.26 -4.53
CA ILE A 75 -5.02 -22.54 -3.42
C ILE A 75 -5.67 -21.24 -3.92
N PHE A 76 -5.02 -20.51 -4.83
CA PHE A 76 -5.65 -19.34 -5.48
C PHE A 76 -6.87 -19.74 -6.31
N LEU A 77 -6.81 -20.88 -7.01
CA LEU A 77 -7.96 -21.44 -7.71
C LEU A 77 -9.08 -21.79 -6.74
N LEU A 78 -8.77 -22.47 -5.64
CA LEU A 78 -9.73 -22.80 -4.59
C LEU A 78 -10.39 -21.52 -4.04
N HIS A 79 -9.59 -20.50 -3.70
CA HIS A 79 -10.10 -19.20 -3.25
C HIS A 79 -11.06 -18.55 -4.26
N SER A 80 -10.81 -18.70 -5.56
CA SER A 80 -11.69 -18.16 -6.60
C SER A 80 -13.01 -18.94 -6.78
N LEU A 81 -13.01 -20.24 -6.50
CA LEU A 81 -14.16 -21.14 -6.66
C LEU A 81 -15.07 -21.17 -5.43
N LEU A 82 -14.53 -20.97 -4.22
CA LEU A 82 -15.31 -20.96 -2.96
C LEU A 82 -16.56 -20.03 -3.03
N PRO A 83 -16.47 -18.80 -3.57
CA PRO A 83 -17.63 -17.91 -3.70
C PRO A 83 -18.65 -18.34 -4.76
N LEU A 84 -18.33 -19.26 -5.67
CA LEU A 84 -19.24 -19.78 -6.69
C LEU A 84 -20.06 -20.99 -6.20
N LEU A 85 -19.69 -21.57 -5.06
CA LEU A 85 -20.41 -22.72 -4.51
C LEU A 85 -21.81 -22.31 -4.04
N PRO A 86 -22.80 -23.23 -4.13
CA PRO A 86 -24.17 -22.96 -3.67
C PRO A 86 -24.24 -22.66 -2.17
N PHE A 87 -23.25 -23.09 -1.38
CA PHE A 87 -23.09 -22.76 0.03
C PHE A 87 -21.84 -21.88 0.19
N PRO A 88 -21.96 -20.54 0.05
CA PRO A 88 -20.81 -19.66 0.16
C PRO A 88 -20.23 -19.71 1.57
N LEU A 89 -18.92 -19.92 1.65
CA LEU A 89 -18.20 -19.92 2.93
C LEU A 89 -18.23 -18.53 3.59
N PRO A 90 -18.13 -18.46 4.94
CA PRO A 90 -18.01 -17.20 5.63
C PRO A 90 -16.82 -16.37 5.11
N SER A 91 -17.01 -15.06 4.95
CA SER A 91 -15.96 -14.12 4.53
C SER A 91 -14.60 -14.27 5.26
N PRO A 92 -14.53 -14.48 6.60
CA PRO A 92 -13.22 -14.64 7.26
C PRO A 92 -12.47 -15.89 6.82
N LEU A 93 -13.17 -16.99 6.49
CA LEU A 93 -12.53 -18.21 6.01
C LEU A 93 -11.92 -17.99 4.61
N LEU A 94 -12.62 -17.22 3.77
CA LEU A 94 -12.11 -16.85 2.44
C LEU A 94 -10.87 -15.94 2.53
N SER A 95 -10.86 -14.98 3.45
CA SER A 95 -9.68 -14.15 3.74
C SER A 95 -8.52 -14.96 4.33
N LEU A 96 -8.79 -15.99 5.14
CA LEU A 96 -7.77 -16.90 5.66
C LEU A 96 -7.11 -17.72 4.54
N VAL A 97 -7.89 -18.26 3.60
CA VAL A 97 -7.36 -18.98 2.43
C VAL A 97 -6.49 -18.05 1.58
N ALA A 98 -6.90 -16.78 1.39
CA ALA A 98 -6.08 -15.80 0.69
C ALA A 98 -4.77 -15.49 1.44
N ALA A 99 -4.84 -15.30 2.76
CA ALA A 99 -3.65 -15.06 3.58
C ALA A 99 -2.66 -16.23 3.49
N PHE A 100 -3.17 -17.46 3.51
CA PHE A 100 -2.37 -18.66 3.35
C PHE A 100 -1.71 -18.71 1.97
N ALA A 101 -2.45 -18.42 0.90
CA ALA A 101 -1.91 -18.37 -0.46
C ALA A 101 -0.76 -17.36 -0.59
N PHE A 102 -0.92 -16.13 -0.10
CA PHE A 102 0.15 -15.12 -0.12
C PHE A 102 1.33 -15.49 0.79
N ALA A 103 1.07 -16.15 1.92
CA ALA A 103 2.13 -16.61 2.82
C ALA A 103 2.97 -17.73 2.18
N GLU A 104 2.34 -18.68 1.49
CA GLU A 104 3.06 -19.70 0.73
C GLU A 104 3.82 -19.10 -0.44
N GLU A 105 3.24 -18.15 -1.18
CA GLU A 105 3.93 -17.42 -2.25
C GLU A 105 5.17 -16.69 -1.71
N PHE A 106 5.03 -15.99 -0.58
CA PHE A 106 6.15 -15.33 0.10
C PHE A 106 7.23 -16.33 0.48
N LEU A 107 6.85 -17.44 1.12
CA LEU A 107 7.78 -18.46 1.59
C LEU A 107 8.51 -19.11 0.42
N LEU A 108 7.81 -19.39 -0.68
CA LEU A 108 8.40 -19.94 -1.88
C LEU A 108 9.52 -19.02 -2.38
N PHE A 109 9.24 -17.75 -2.66
CA PHE A 109 10.27 -16.84 -3.17
C PHE A 109 11.39 -16.58 -2.15
N TYR A 110 11.08 -16.57 -0.86
CA TYR A 110 12.09 -16.40 0.21
C TYR A 110 13.07 -17.59 0.29
N LEU A 111 12.55 -18.81 0.14
CA LEU A 111 13.35 -20.05 0.19
C LEU A 111 14.02 -20.37 -1.14
N GLN A 112 13.50 -19.87 -2.27
CA GLN A 112 14.02 -20.13 -3.61
C GLN A 112 15.33 -19.37 -3.94
N ARG A 113 16.06 -18.86 -2.95
CA ARG A 113 17.39 -18.27 -3.16
C ARG A 113 18.40 -19.36 -3.54
N LYS A 114 18.38 -19.73 -4.83
CA LYS A 114 19.14 -20.85 -5.42
C LYS A 114 20.64 -20.56 -5.48
N ASP A 115 21.02 -19.37 -5.96
CA ASP A 115 22.44 -18.99 -6.13
C ASP A 115 22.73 -17.57 -5.60
N PRO A 116 23.63 -17.37 -4.62
CA PRO A 116 23.98 -16.02 -4.14
C PRO A 116 24.60 -15.13 -5.24
N THR A 117 25.06 -15.73 -6.33
CA THR A 117 25.67 -15.05 -7.48
C THR A 117 24.69 -14.63 -8.57
N GLY A 118 23.41 -15.03 -8.50
CA GLY A 118 22.40 -14.66 -9.48
C GLY A 118 21.87 -13.25 -9.26
N VAL A 119 21.82 -12.42 -10.30
CA VAL A 119 21.21 -11.07 -10.21
C VAL A 119 19.69 -11.16 -10.13
N GLU A 120 19.09 -12.20 -10.73
CA GLU A 120 17.66 -12.51 -10.67
C GLU A 120 17.14 -12.64 -9.23
N ASN A 121 17.97 -13.15 -8.31
CA ASN A 121 17.62 -13.25 -6.91
C ASN A 121 17.30 -11.88 -6.30
N ARG A 122 17.98 -10.82 -6.75
CA ARG A 122 17.66 -9.48 -6.29
C ARG A 122 16.28 -9.03 -6.75
N TYR A 123 15.86 -9.39 -7.95
CA TYR A 123 14.50 -9.07 -8.41
C TYR A 123 13.43 -9.82 -7.61
N TYR A 124 13.68 -11.09 -7.27
CA TYR A 124 12.79 -11.87 -6.39
C TYR A 124 12.77 -11.33 -4.96
N ASP A 125 13.92 -10.96 -4.38
CA ASP A 125 14.00 -10.30 -3.07
C ASP A 125 13.14 -9.03 -3.02
N LEU A 126 13.11 -8.27 -4.12
CA LEU A 126 12.29 -7.05 -4.23
C LEU A 126 10.81 -7.39 -4.41
N LEU A 127 10.47 -8.52 -5.03
CA LEU A 127 9.09 -9.02 -5.16
C LEU A 127 8.50 -9.47 -3.81
N LEU A 128 9.34 -9.87 -2.84
CA LEU A 128 8.87 -10.19 -1.48
C LEU A 128 8.19 -8.99 -0.80
N VAL A 129 8.58 -7.76 -1.11
CA VAL A 129 8.04 -6.55 -0.48
C VAL A 129 6.53 -6.39 -0.75
N PRO A 130 6.03 -6.37 -2.02
CA PRO A 130 4.61 -6.31 -2.27
C PRO A 130 3.85 -7.55 -1.78
N ILE A 131 4.44 -8.75 -1.82
CA ILE A 131 3.78 -9.95 -1.28
C ILE A 131 3.59 -9.82 0.24
N ALA A 132 4.62 -9.37 0.96
CA ALA A 132 4.53 -9.13 2.39
C ALA A 132 3.47 -8.07 2.74
N LEU A 133 3.34 -7.03 1.91
CA LEU A 133 2.27 -6.04 2.04
C LEU A 133 0.88 -6.69 1.88
N CYS A 134 0.69 -7.55 0.88
CA CYS A 134 -0.55 -8.31 0.69
C CYS A 134 -0.86 -9.23 1.89
N VAL A 135 0.14 -9.95 2.41
CA VAL A 135 -0.01 -10.79 3.62
C VAL A 135 -0.44 -9.94 4.81
N PHE A 136 0.31 -8.88 5.10
CA PHE A 136 0.06 -8.00 6.24
C PHE A 136 -1.33 -7.36 6.19
N CYS A 137 -1.72 -6.81 5.04
CA CYS A 137 -3.03 -6.22 4.84
C CYS A 137 -4.16 -7.26 4.93
N THR A 138 -3.96 -8.49 4.45
CA THR A 138 -4.96 -9.56 4.59
C THR A 138 -5.12 -10.00 6.05
N LEU A 139 -4.03 -10.04 6.83
CA LEU A 139 -4.10 -10.33 8.27
C LEU A 139 -4.78 -9.20 9.06
N LEU A 140 -4.55 -7.94 8.68
CA LEU A 140 -5.27 -6.81 9.26
C LEU A 140 -6.76 -6.83 8.93
N ASP A 141 -7.14 -7.24 7.71
CA ASP A 141 -8.54 -7.42 7.30
C ASP A 141 -9.26 -8.48 8.16
N LEU A 142 -8.56 -9.58 8.49
CA LEU A 142 -9.07 -10.60 9.40
C LEU A 142 -9.27 -10.09 10.83
N LYS A 143 -8.36 -9.23 11.32
CA LYS A 143 -8.44 -8.66 12.68
C LYS A 143 -9.46 -7.53 12.79
N SER A 144 -9.64 -6.75 11.73
CA SER A 144 -10.52 -5.58 11.69
C SER A 144 -11.42 -5.58 10.44
N PRO A 145 -12.41 -6.49 10.37
CA PRO A 145 -13.26 -6.68 9.19
C PRO A 145 -14.24 -5.52 8.93
N HIS A 146 -14.31 -4.54 9.84
CA HIS A 146 -15.13 -3.34 9.70
C HIS A 146 -14.39 -2.19 9.02
N SER A 147 -13.06 -2.24 8.96
CA SER A 147 -12.25 -1.19 8.32
C SER A 147 -12.00 -1.52 6.85
N GLY A 148 -12.20 -0.55 5.95
CA GLY A 148 -11.88 -0.70 4.52
C GLY A 148 -10.41 -0.45 4.18
N VAL A 149 -9.62 0.04 5.13
CA VAL A 149 -8.20 0.39 4.96
C VAL A 149 -7.33 -0.84 4.64
N PRO A 150 -7.47 -1.99 5.33
CA PRO A 150 -6.71 -3.19 5.01
C PRO A 150 -6.99 -3.71 3.60
N GLN A 151 -8.25 -3.65 3.15
CA GLN A 151 -8.65 -4.03 1.80
C GLN A 151 -7.99 -3.13 0.75
N LEU A 152 -8.00 -1.82 0.97
CA LEU A 152 -7.32 -0.87 0.08
C LEU A 152 -5.80 -1.10 0.07
N GLY A 153 -5.19 -1.36 1.22
CA GLY A 153 -3.77 -1.69 1.33
C GLY A 153 -3.41 -2.96 0.56
N ARG A 154 -4.23 -4.01 0.64
CA ARG A 154 -4.08 -5.23 -0.17
C ARG A 154 -4.19 -4.93 -1.65
N ALA A 155 -5.18 -4.13 -2.06
CA ALA A 155 -5.36 -3.72 -3.45
C ALA A 155 -4.12 -2.98 -4.01
N VAL A 156 -3.56 -2.05 -3.23
CA VAL A 156 -2.30 -1.37 -3.57
C VAL A 156 -1.13 -2.36 -3.66
N GLY A 157 -1.04 -3.29 -2.70
CA GLY A 157 -0.05 -4.36 -2.72
C GLY A 157 -0.13 -5.23 -3.98
N LEU A 158 -1.34 -5.59 -4.42
CA LEU A 158 -1.57 -6.36 -5.65
C LEU A 158 -1.18 -5.58 -6.91
N ILE A 159 -1.48 -4.27 -6.95
CA ILE A 159 -1.05 -3.41 -8.05
C ILE A 159 0.49 -3.33 -8.08
N LEU A 160 1.14 -3.12 -6.94
CA LEU A 160 2.61 -3.10 -6.86
C LEU A 160 3.21 -4.46 -7.26
N HIS A 161 2.63 -5.56 -6.78
CA HIS A 161 3.02 -6.93 -7.12
C HIS A 161 2.98 -7.15 -8.63
N GLY A 162 1.83 -6.90 -9.26
CA GLY A 162 1.62 -7.15 -10.67
C GLY A 162 2.43 -6.23 -11.58
N SER A 163 2.51 -4.94 -11.25
CA SER A 163 3.29 -3.98 -12.02
C SER A 163 4.80 -4.22 -11.92
N TRP A 164 5.30 -4.62 -10.74
CA TRP A 164 6.69 -5.06 -10.58
C TRP A 164 6.98 -6.34 -11.36
N LEU A 165 6.05 -7.32 -11.34
CA LEU A 165 6.18 -8.55 -12.12
C LEU A 165 6.30 -8.27 -13.63
N LEU A 166 5.53 -7.30 -14.15
CA LEU A 166 5.62 -6.84 -15.53
C LEU A 166 6.98 -6.18 -15.81
N GLN A 167 7.44 -5.26 -14.95
CA GLN A 167 8.72 -4.58 -15.10
C GLN A 167 9.91 -5.55 -15.04
N MET A 168 9.86 -6.53 -14.14
CA MET A 168 10.85 -7.59 -14.04
C MET A 168 10.87 -8.44 -15.31
N GLY A 169 9.70 -8.82 -15.84
CA GLY A 169 9.60 -9.54 -17.11
C GLY A 169 10.25 -8.77 -18.27
N LEU A 170 9.95 -7.48 -18.40
CA LEU A 170 10.57 -6.62 -19.41
C LEU A 170 12.10 -6.51 -19.20
N SER A 171 12.54 -6.29 -17.97
CA SER A 171 13.96 -6.13 -17.63
C SER A 171 14.78 -7.38 -17.96
N LEU A 172 14.22 -8.57 -17.73
CA LEU A 172 14.92 -9.83 -17.97
C LEU A 172 14.83 -10.33 -19.42
N PHE A 173 13.71 -10.12 -20.11
CA PHE A 173 13.44 -10.77 -21.41
C PHE A 173 13.37 -9.80 -22.60
N SER A 174 13.32 -8.48 -22.40
CA SER A 174 13.18 -7.47 -23.48
C SER A 174 14.52 -6.82 -23.90
N GLY A 175 15.66 -7.38 -23.49
CA GLY A 175 16.98 -6.79 -23.78
C GLY A 175 17.32 -5.54 -22.96
N TRP A 176 16.49 -5.17 -21.98
CA TRP A 176 16.73 -4.11 -20.98
C TRP A 176 17.64 -4.58 -19.83
N VAL A 177 18.25 -5.74 -20.02
CA VAL A 177 19.16 -6.36 -19.07
C VAL A 177 20.42 -5.49 -18.93
N ALA A 178 20.99 -5.45 -17.72
CA ALA A 178 22.22 -4.69 -17.47
C ALA A 178 23.32 -5.09 -18.47
N GLN A 179 23.95 -4.06 -19.07
CA GLN A 179 25.04 -4.26 -20.03
C GLN A 179 26.12 -5.16 -19.42
N GLY A 180 26.51 -6.20 -20.15
CA GLY A 180 27.50 -7.18 -19.68
C GLY A 180 26.89 -8.41 -18.99
N CYS A 181 25.57 -8.52 -18.89
CA CYS A 181 24.89 -9.71 -18.39
C CYS A 181 24.10 -10.41 -19.50
N THR A 182 24.14 -11.74 -19.51
CA THR A 182 23.44 -12.61 -20.46
C THR A 182 22.49 -13.53 -19.71
N LEU A 183 21.30 -13.74 -20.28
CA LEU A 183 20.31 -14.65 -19.74
C LEU A 183 20.60 -16.07 -20.20
N HIS A 184 20.84 -16.97 -19.25
CA HIS A 184 21.02 -18.39 -19.51
C HIS A 184 19.76 -19.15 -19.06
N SER A 185 19.02 -19.73 -20.01
CA SER A 185 17.79 -20.48 -19.73
C SER A 185 17.97 -21.97 -19.98
N LEU A 186 17.76 -22.79 -18.96
CA LEU A 186 17.75 -24.27 -19.08
C LEU A 186 16.35 -24.79 -19.39
N SER A 187 15.34 -24.28 -18.69
CA SER A 187 13.94 -24.66 -18.84
C SER A 187 13.02 -23.46 -18.63
N ARG A 188 11.75 -23.56 -19.02
CA ARG A 188 10.73 -22.60 -18.60
C ARG A 188 10.68 -22.56 -17.06
N GLY A 189 11.00 -21.40 -16.50
CA GLY A 189 11.07 -21.19 -15.05
C GLY A 189 12.42 -21.49 -14.40
N ASN A 190 13.39 -22.10 -15.10
CA ASN A 190 14.77 -22.22 -14.65
C ASN A 190 15.70 -21.44 -15.58
N TYR A 191 15.95 -20.18 -15.20
CA TYR A 191 16.86 -19.29 -15.88
C TYR A 191 17.74 -18.57 -14.86
N THR A 192 18.97 -18.25 -15.26
CA THR A 192 19.92 -17.52 -14.43
C THR A 192 20.50 -16.37 -15.23
N LEU A 193 20.70 -15.22 -14.60
CA LEU A 193 21.33 -14.07 -15.22
C LEU A 193 22.82 -14.09 -14.87
N ARG A 194 23.67 -14.39 -15.86
CA ARG A 194 25.12 -14.45 -15.70
C ARG A 194 25.76 -13.15 -16.18
N CYS A 195 26.53 -12.50 -15.32
CA CYS A 195 27.31 -11.32 -15.68
C CYS A 195 28.78 -11.70 -15.89
N LYS A 196 29.48 -10.98 -16.78
CA LYS A 196 30.87 -11.30 -17.17
C LYS A 196 31.84 -11.14 -16.01
N ASP A 197 31.81 -10.00 -15.32
CA ASP A 197 32.71 -9.73 -14.21
C ASP A 197 31.95 -9.25 -12.95
N HIS A 198 32.65 -9.23 -11.82
CA HIS A 198 32.14 -8.78 -10.53
C HIS A 198 31.58 -7.33 -10.53
N PRO A 199 32.20 -6.33 -11.20
CA PRO A 199 31.63 -4.98 -11.23
C PRO A 199 30.27 -4.91 -11.96
N GLU A 200 30.07 -5.66 -13.05
CA GLU A 200 28.80 -5.72 -13.79
C GLU A 200 27.70 -6.35 -12.94
N TYR A 201 28.03 -7.36 -12.12
CA TYR A 201 27.11 -7.95 -11.16
C TYR A 201 26.58 -6.91 -10.16
N HIS A 202 27.48 -6.14 -9.52
CA HIS A 202 27.08 -5.10 -8.56
C HIS A 202 26.28 -3.99 -9.22
N ARG A 203 26.67 -3.58 -10.44
CA ARG A 203 25.93 -2.60 -11.23
C ARG A 203 24.52 -3.10 -11.54
N ALA A 204 24.36 -4.35 -11.99
CA ALA A 204 23.06 -4.92 -12.32
C ALA A 204 22.15 -5.02 -11.09
N ARG A 205 22.70 -5.39 -9.93
CA ARG A 205 21.99 -5.44 -8.65
C ARG A 205 21.55 -4.05 -8.17
N ALA A 206 22.40 -3.05 -8.35
CA ALA A 206 22.08 -1.65 -8.04
C ALA A 206 20.97 -1.12 -8.95
N ILE A 207 21.04 -1.40 -10.26
CA ILE A 207 20.00 -1.03 -11.24
C ILE A 207 18.64 -1.63 -10.85
N ALA A 208 18.58 -2.92 -10.49
CA ALA A 208 17.34 -3.56 -10.06
C ALA A 208 16.72 -2.86 -8.83
N THR A 209 17.56 -2.48 -7.87
CA THR A 209 17.12 -1.77 -6.67
C THR A 209 16.63 -0.36 -6.99
N LEU A 210 17.33 0.37 -7.87
CA LEU A 210 16.92 1.70 -8.33
C LEU A 210 15.60 1.65 -9.10
N GLN A 211 15.44 0.65 -9.99
CA GLN A 211 14.22 0.39 -10.73
C GLN A 211 13.03 0.20 -9.78
N PHE A 212 13.17 -0.64 -8.76
CA PHE A 212 12.11 -0.86 -7.77
C PHE A 212 11.78 0.40 -6.97
N ASN A 213 12.79 1.13 -6.49
CA ASN A 213 12.58 2.36 -5.72
C ASN A 213 11.89 3.44 -6.56
N CYS A 214 12.30 3.59 -7.83
CA CYS A 214 11.65 4.51 -8.76
C CYS A 214 10.19 4.09 -9.03
N HIS A 215 9.96 2.80 -9.27
CA HIS A 215 8.62 2.25 -9.49
C HIS A 215 7.70 2.46 -8.28
N LEU A 216 8.20 2.20 -7.07
CA LEU A 216 7.49 2.45 -5.82
C LEU A 216 7.17 3.93 -5.63
N ALA A 217 8.15 4.83 -5.87
CA ALA A 217 7.94 6.26 -5.77
C ALA A 217 6.86 6.74 -6.77
N LEU A 218 6.91 6.28 -8.02
CA LEU A 218 5.89 6.59 -9.02
C LEU A 218 4.50 6.09 -8.59
N LEU A 219 4.40 4.85 -8.11
CA LEU A 219 3.13 4.30 -7.62
C LEU A 219 2.56 5.16 -6.49
N LEU A 220 3.39 5.56 -5.51
CA LEU A 220 2.95 6.43 -4.42
C LEU A 220 2.49 7.81 -4.91
N LEU A 221 3.20 8.41 -5.87
CA LEU A 221 2.77 9.67 -6.50
C LEU A 221 1.42 9.52 -7.21
N PHE A 222 1.19 8.42 -7.93
CA PHE A 222 -0.10 8.12 -8.55
C PHE A 222 -1.22 7.92 -7.53
N LEU A 223 -0.96 7.24 -6.41
CA LEU A 223 -1.95 7.05 -5.35
C LEU A 223 -2.30 8.36 -4.64
N VAL A 224 -1.31 9.16 -4.27
CA VAL A 224 -1.52 10.45 -3.59
C VAL A 224 -2.21 11.45 -4.51
N SER A 225 -1.79 11.54 -5.77
CA SER A 225 -2.46 12.41 -6.75
C SER A 225 -3.89 11.96 -7.02
N GLY A 226 -4.14 10.66 -7.21
CA GLY A 226 -5.47 10.09 -7.38
C GLY A 226 -6.36 10.39 -6.17
N PHE A 227 -5.85 10.17 -4.96
CA PHE A 227 -6.57 10.48 -3.72
C PHE A 227 -6.89 11.98 -3.61
N SER A 228 -5.94 12.85 -3.93
CA SER A 228 -6.13 14.31 -3.91
C SER A 228 -7.22 14.75 -4.90
N VAL A 229 -7.24 14.19 -6.11
CA VAL A 229 -8.26 14.47 -7.13
C VAL A 229 -9.65 13.99 -6.68
N ILE A 230 -9.74 12.81 -6.08
CA ILE A 230 -11.01 12.28 -5.55
C ILE A 230 -11.50 13.16 -4.39
N SER A 231 -10.62 13.54 -3.47
CA SER A 231 -10.95 14.42 -2.33
C SER A 231 -11.41 15.81 -2.78
N ALA A 232 -10.73 16.39 -3.78
CA ALA A 232 -11.11 17.68 -4.36
C ALA A 232 -12.47 17.63 -5.06
N ARG A 233 -12.81 16.52 -5.72
CA ARG A 233 -14.11 16.33 -6.40
C ARG A 233 -15.26 16.04 -5.44
N ASN A 234 -15.02 15.31 -4.36
CA ASN A 234 -16.06 14.86 -3.43
C ASN A 234 -16.31 15.83 -2.26
N GLY A 235 -15.65 16.98 -2.21
CA GLY A 235 -15.90 18.00 -1.19
C GLY A 235 -15.71 17.48 0.23
N ARG A 236 -14.46 17.36 0.69
CA ARG A 236 -14.06 17.13 2.10
C ARG A 236 -14.58 15.86 2.81
N ALA A 237 -15.54 15.12 2.28
CA ALA A 237 -16.02 13.89 2.90
C ALA A 237 -15.20 12.69 2.40
N THR A 238 -14.23 12.25 3.21
CA THR A 238 -13.53 10.97 2.95
C THR A 238 -13.65 10.01 4.14
N PRO A 239 -13.67 8.68 3.90
CA PRO A 239 -13.74 7.67 4.98
C PRO A 239 -12.51 7.63 5.90
N LEU A 240 -11.43 8.32 5.51
CA LEU A 240 -10.18 8.45 6.29
C LEU A 240 -10.26 9.56 7.34
N GLU A 241 -11.41 10.22 7.51
CA GLU A 241 -11.63 11.15 8.64
C GLU A 241 -11.89 10.40 9.96
N SER A 242 -11.99 9.06 9.94
CA SER A 242 -12.06 8.24 11.16
C SER A 242 -10.71 8.01 11.85
N VAL A 243 -9.59 8.35 11.20
CA VAL A 243 -8.31 8.51 11.89
C VAL A 243 -8.28 9.95 12.39
N SER A 244 -8.85 10.12 13.58
CA SER A 244 -8.86 11.34 14.38
C SER A 244 -7.46 11.95 14.45
N THR A 245 -7.14 12.81 13.49
CA THR A 245 -6.20 13.90 13.72
C THR A 245 -7.03 14.94 14.45
N GLY A 246 -6.99 14.88 15.78
CA GLY A 246 -7.62 15.83 16.69
C GLY A 246 -6.98 17.23 16.60
N TYR A 247 -6.86 17.76 15.39
CA TYR A 247 -6.49 19.14 15.16
C TYR A 247 -7.77 19.95 15.03
N ALA A 248 -8.32 20.34 16.18
CA ALA A 248 -9.31 21.40 16.24
C ALA A 248 -8.59 22.71 15.82
N PRO A 249 -9.01 23.38 14.74
CA PRO A 249 -8.44 24.68 14.41
C PRO A 249 -8.74 25.65 15.56
N ILE A 250 -7.68 26.27 16.08
CA ILE A 250 -7.65 27.19 17.25
C ILE A 250 -8.59 28.43 17.09
N GLY A 251 -9.27 28.59 15.95
CA GLY A 251 -10.22 29.67 15.70
C GLY A 251 -11.70 29.35 15.94
N ALA A 252 -12.08 28.10 16.21
CA ALA A 252 -13.50 27.74 16.37
C ALA A 252 -14.12 28.19 17.70
N GLU A 253 -13.29 28.52 18.70
CA GLU A 253 -13.69 28.92 20.06
C GLU A 253 -13.42 30.42 20.36
N LEU A 254 -13.12 31.23 19.34
CA LEU A 254 -13.13 32.69 19.50
C LEU A 254 -14.56 33.21 19.32
N GLN A 255 -15.42 32.92 20.31
CA GLN A 255 -16.59 33.77 20.50
C GLN A 255 -16.11 35.22 20.75
N PRO A 256 -16.82 36.25 20.25
CA PRO A 256 -16.46 37.63 20.53
C PRO A 256 -16.55 37.83 22.05
N PHE A 257 -15.41 38.01 22.70
CA PHE A 257 -15.27 38.22 24.13
C PHE A 257 -15.75 39.63 24.51
N GLN A 258 -17.02 39.93 24.25
CA GLN A 258 -17.58 41.27 24.37
C GLN A 258 -18.68 41.40 25.42
N ASN A 259 -18.95 40.37 26.24
CA ASN A 259 -20.02 40.47 27.24
C ASN A 259 -19.72 39.94 28.65
N SER A 260 -18.45 39.74 29.01
CA SER A 260 -18.06 39.45 30.39
C SER A 260 -16.83 40.26 30.78
N SER A 261 -17.04 41.57 30.96
CA SER A 261 -16.07 42.51 31.51
C SER A 261 -15.90 42.35 33.03
N ASN A 262 -15.69 41.12 33.51
CA ASN A 262 -15.31 40.92 34.91
C ASN A 262 -14.39 39.71 35.05
N PHE A 263 -13.14 39.91 34.65
CA PHE A 263 -12.03 39.06 35.03
C PHE A 263 -11.31 39.75 36.18
N THR A 264 -11.78 39.52 37.41
CA THR A 264 -11.09 39.93 38.63
C THR A 264 -10.18 38.80 39.05
N LEU A 265 -8.87 39.04 38.98
CA LEU A 265 -7.85 38.23 39.62
C LEU A 265 -8.07 38.33 41.14
N ASP A 266 -8.49 37.22 41.74
CA ASP A 266 -8.52 37.06 43.19
C ASP A 266 -7.06 36.96 43.65
N SER A 267 -6.54 38.05 44.22
CA SER A 267 -5.23 38.03 44.88
C SER A 267 -5.50 37.72 46.35
N ASP A 268 -5.05 36.54 46.78
CA ASP A 268 -5.04 36.13 48.18
C ASP A 268 -4.12 37.07 48.98
N ASP A 269 -4.71 38.05 49.68
CA ASP A 269 -4.03 38.89 50.66
C ASP A 269 -4.52 38.51 52.08
N ASP A 270 -3.57 38.05 52.92
CA ASP A 270 -3.77 37.62 54.30
C ASP A 270 -4.39 38.71 55.21
N GLU A 271 -5.49 38.39 55.90
CA GLU A 271 -6.13 39.29 56.88
C GLU A 271 -5.28 39.51 58.14
N THR A 272 -5.03 40.79 58.50
CA THR A 272 -4.71 41.20 59.88
C THR A 272 -5.80 42.15 60.39
N LYS A 273 -6.37 41.79 61.56
CA LYS A 273 -7.49 42.47 62.24
C LYS A 273 -7.17 43.91 62.67
N GLY A 274 -8.14 44.81 62.52
CA GLY A 274 -8.16 46.13 63.16
C GLY A 274 -9.42 46.96 62.86
N ASP A 275 -10.26 47.05 63.88
CA ASP A 275 -11.40 47.93 64.19
C ASP A 275 -11.73 49.22 63.40
N ASP A 276 -13.05 49.50 63.38
CA ASP A 276 -13.76 50.80 63.46
C ASP A 276 -14.19 51.63 62.21
N ASN A 277 -15.53 51.67 62.05
CA ASN A 277 -16.44 52.81 61.81
C ASN A 277 -16.51 53.59 60.46
N ALA A 278 -17.74 53.52 59.88
CA ALA A 278 -18.60 54.59 59.35
C ALA A 278 -18.50 55.13 57.89
N ALA A 279 -19.72 55.23 57.30
CA ALA A 279 -20.26 56.28 56.41
C ALA A 279 -20.12 56.21 54.86
N SER A 280 -21.26 55.90 54.22
CA SER A 280 -21.92 56.52 53.04
C SER A 280 -21.13 57.43 52.05
N LYS A 281 -21.10 57.08 50.75
CA LYS A 281 -21.78 57.78 49.61
C LYS A 281 -21.26 57.39 48.21
N LYS A 282 -22.23 57.02 47.35
CA LYS A 282 -22.54 57.49 45.98
C LYS A 282 -21.43 57.81 44.93
N VAL A 283 -21.44 57.01 43.85
CA VAL A 283 -21.35 57.27 42.39
C VAL A 283 -20.34 58.32 41.88
N ASP A 284 -19.46 57.92 40.95
CA ASP A 284 -19.33 58.66 39.68
C ASP A 284 -18.85 57.80 38.50
N VAL A 285 -19.48 58.03 37.35
CA VAL A 285 -19.15 57.44 36.04
C VAL A 285 -18.31 58.47 35.30
N VAL A 286 -17.05 58.15 35.03
CA VAL A 286 -16.22 58.94 34.10
C VAL A 286 -15.92 58.09 32.88
N GLY A 287 -16.64 58.40 31.79
CA GLY A 287 -16.26 57.96 30.47
C GLY A 287 -15.06 58.75 29.98
N HIS A 288 -14.03 58.06 29.49
CA HIS A 288 -13.00 58.69 28.67
C HIS A 288 -12.97 58.02 27.30
N ASN A 289 -13.37 58.80 26.31
CA ASN A 289 -13.31 58.48 24.89
C ASN A 289 -11.96 59.02 24.40
N VAL A 290 -11.07 58.17 23.88
CA VAL A 290 -9.86 58.62 23.16
C VAL A 290 -9.78 57.85 21.85
N ASN A 291 -10.12 58.55 20.78
CA ASN A 291 -9.87 58.17 19.40
C ASN A 291 -8.59 58.91 18.95
N GLY A 292 -7.67 58.21 18.28
CA GLY A 292 -6.37 58.79 17.92
C GLY A 292 -5.57 57.93 16.94
N ASN A 293 -6.05 57.91 15.69
CA ASN A 293 -5.39 57.78 14.38
C ASN A 293 -3.96 57.21 14.24
N GLY A 294 -3.80 56.41 13.18
CA GLY A 294 -2.56 55.76 12.76
C GLY A 294 -1.56 56.65 12.02
N LEU A 295 -0.45 56.04 11.58
CA LEU A 295 0.35 56.57 10.47
C LEU A 295 1.21 55.46 9.82
N VAL A 296 1.14 55.42 8.49
CA VAL A 296 2.04 54.75 7.53
C VAL A 296 3.34 55.55 7.43
N PRO A 297 4.50 54.93 7.14
CA PRO A 297 5.65 55.66 6.61
C PRO A 297 5.89 55.35 5.13
N HIS A 298 5.91 56.39 4.31
CA HIS A 298 6.50 56.41 2.96
C HIS A 298 7.86 57.13 3.02
N THR A 299 8.88 56.49 2.43
CA THR A 299 10.02 57.01 1.63
C THR A 299 10.50 58.46 1.76
N PHE A 300 11.81 58.61 2.00
CA PHE A 300 12.81 59.44 1.29
C PHE A 300 14.18 58.76 1.60
N GLN A 301 15.08 58.45 0.67
CA GLN A 301 15.77 59.29 -0.33
C GLN A 301 16.37 58.39 -1.42
#